data_AF-A0A821P7Y6-F1
#
_entry.id   AF-A0A821P7Y6-F1
#
_cell.length_a   1.000
_cell.length_b   1.000
_cell.length_c   1.000
_cell.angle_alpha   90.00
_cell.angle_beta   90.00
_cell.angle_gamma   90.00
#
_symmetry.space_group_name_H-M   'P 1'
#
loop_
_entity.id
_entity.type
_entity.pdbx_description
1 polymer ?
#
loop_
_entity_poly.entity_id
_entity_poly.type
_entity_poly.pdbx_seq_one_letter_code
_entity_poly.pdbx_strand_id
1 'polypeptide(L)'
;MQILQELSPTKVQPTDGKCSSTCNFYGKQRTNDSVTELAEANIVDRIKNVVKRNLPLITEYQQRAHLLLPNDILNSVAYQQIHKDSIFNRLTLTIHADGIQLVTTKRKKFYAVTGTILEIPPPHREYARNKLLFVLYFSENEPTPSIIYDNLCQQMRKIINEKFTVISGQKFNIKFQLFKADLPCRSLSICTKQHNGYYCCSNCLQRGKTVGGTCVYYSSDEIQPARSHRDYIDAATEAERNQNQISVFGVHGKSPLLSLFFNVQVNYPFDYMHLC
;
A
#
# COMPACT_ATOMS: atom_id res chain seq x y z
N MET A 1 -7.35 18.93 28.83
CA MET A 1 -7.26 20.02 27.83
C MET A 1 -6.01 20.89 28.04
N GLN A 2 -4.91 20.32 28.54
CA GLN A 2 -3.71 21.09 28.96
C GLN A 2 -2.39 20.44 28.52
N ILE A 3 -2.44 19.47 27.60
CA ILE A 3 -1.25 18.71 27.11
C ILE A 3 -0.81 19.20 25.71
N LEU A 4 -1.53 20.16 25.11
CA LEU A 4 -1.30 20.63 23.74
C LEU A 4 -0.50 21.95 23.62
N GLN A 5 0.00 22.52 24.73
CA GLN A 5 0.61 23.86 24.70
C GLN A 5 2.14 23.91 24.86
N GLU A 6 2.80 22.81 25.19
CA GLU A 6 4.26 22.79 25.23
C GLU A 6 4.76 21.87 24.13
N LEU A 7 5.08 22.46 22.98
CA LEU A 7 6.10 22.02 22.01
C LEU A 7 5.94 22.92 20.76
N SER A 8 6.43 24.14 20.88
CA SER A 8 6.65 25.03 19.73
C SER A 8 7.57 24.35 18.71
N PRO A 9 7.32 24.51 17.39
CA PRO A 9 8.14 23.88 16.36
C PRO A 9 9.55 24.48 16.37
N THR A 10 10.52 23.72 16.86
CA THR A 10 11.94 24.04 16.66
C THR A 10 12.17 24.04 15.15
N LYS A 11 12.59 25.19 14.60
CA LYS A 11 13.08 25.29 13.22
C LYS A 11 14.22 24.29 13.03
N VAL A 12 13.93 23.15 12.41
CA VAL A 12 14.95 22.19 12.00
C VAL A 12 15.64 22.82 10.79
N GLN A 13 16.83 23.37 11.01
CA GLN A 13 17.74 23.66 9.90
C GLN A 13 18.07 22.34 9.20
N PRO A 14 18.16 22.33 7.85
CA PRO A 14 18.52 21.14 7.11
C PRO A 14 19.96 20.79 7.49
N THR A 15 20.13 19.82 8.38
CA THR A 15 21.43 19.21 8.60
C THR A 15 21.70 18.29 7.44
N ASP A 16 22.90 18.37 6.88
CA ASP A 16 23.44 17.44 5.88
C ASP A 16 23.50 16.03 6.46
N GLY A 17 22.34 15.39 6.52
CA GLY A 17 22.17 14.03 6.97
C GLY A 17 22.78 13.11 5.92
N LYS A 18 24.06 12.74 6.09
CA LYS A 18 24.66 11.62 5.37
C LYS A 18 23.69 10.45 5.43
N CYS A 19 23.17 10.05 4.27
CA CYS A 19 22.33 8.88 4.10
C CYS A 19 23.04 7.70 4.76
N SER A 20 22.45 7.11 5.80
CA SER A 20 22.97 5.88 6.36
C SER A 20 23.02 4.84 5.25
N SER A 21 24.08 4.03 5.22
CA SER A 21 24.47 3.05 4.21
C SER A 21 23.51 1.85 4.05
N THR A 22 22.20 2.07 4.17
CA THR A 22 21.13 1.07 4.22
C THR A 22 20.11 1.20 3.08
N CYS A 23 20.31 2.16 2.17
CA CYS A 23 19.53 2.24 0.92
C CYS A 23 20.30 1.54 -0.19
N ASN A 24 19.75 0.44 -0.70
CA ASN A 24 20.23 -0.16 -1.93
C ASN A 24 19.63 0.61 -3.10
N PHE A 25 20.42 1.49 -3.71
CA PHE A 25 20.07 2.03 -5.02
C PHE A 25 20.35 0.94 -6.05
N TYR A 26 19.32 0.26 -6.53
CA TYR A 26 19.41 -0.62 -7.70
C TYR A 26 19.38 0.26 -8.97
N GLY A 27 20.48 0.98 -9.22
CA GLY A 27 20.56 1.97 -10.28
C GLY A 27 21.04 1.39 -11.60
N LYS A 28 20.13 1.34 -12.59
CA LYS A 28 20.30 1.15 -14.04
C LYS A 28 20.12 -0.29 -14.56
N GLN A 29 18.87 -0.65 -14.82
CA GLN A 29 18.59 -1.44 -16.03
C GLN A 29 18.30 -0.47 -17.17
N ARG A 30 19.23 -0.38 -18.14
CA ARG A 30 18.97 0.24 -19.43
C ARG A 30 18.20 -0.78 -20.27
N THR A 31 16.91 -0.57 -20.46
CA THR A 31 16.14 -1.28 -21.46
C THR A 31 15.76 -0.28 -22.55
N ASN A 32 16.32 -0.49 -23.75
CA ASN A 32 15.95 0.16 -25.01
C ASN A 32 15.74 1.70 -24.90
N ASP A 33 16.84 2.45 -24.78
CA ASP A 33 16.91 3.93 -24.84
C ASP A 33 16.10 4.75 -23.80
N SER A 34 15.35 4.09 -22.91
CA SER A 34 14.63 4.74 -21.80
C SER A 34 15.35 4.53 -20.46
N VAL A 35 15.41 5.59 -19.63
CA VAL A 35 15.99 5.50 -18.29
C VAL A 35 14.90 5.07 -17.32
N THR A 36 15.06 3.88 -16.73
CA THR A 36 14.27 3.43 -15.57
C THR A 36 15.15 3.50 -14.32
N GLU A 37 14.70 4.27 -13.34
CA GLU A 37 15.31 4.37 -12.01
C GLU A 37 14.37 3.73 -10.99
N LEU A 38 14.92 2.78 -10.25
CA LEU A 38 14.21 2.10 -9.16
C LEU A 38 15.06 2.26 -7.89
N ALA A 39 14.46 2.84 -6.86
CA ALA A 39 15.07 2.93 -5.54
C ALA A 39 14.21 2.16 -4.55
N GLU A 40 14.81 1.20 -3.86
CA GLU A 40 14.14 0.34 -2.90
C GLU A 40 14.81 0.45 -1.53
N ALA A 41 14.00 0.63 -0.50
CA ALA A 41 14.49 0.71 0.87
C ALA A 41 14.62 -0.69 1.49
N ASN A 42 15.58 -0.85 2.40
CA ASN A 42 15.57 -1.97 3.34
C ASN A 42 14.42 -1.78 4.34
N ILE A 43 13.34 -2.55 4.17
CA ILE A 43 12.10 -2.39 4.93
C ILE A 43 12.33 -2.64 6.42
N VAL A 44 13.15 -3.65 6.75
CA VAL A 44 13.45 -4.03 8.14
C VAL A 44 14.09 -2.86 8.87
N ASP A 45 15.10 -2.24 8.26
CA ASP A 45 15.83 -1.12 8.87
C ASP A 45 14.94 0.12 8.98
N ARG A 46 14.10 0.40 7.97
CA ARG A 46 13.14 1.50 8.03
C ARG A 46 12.14 1.33 9.18
N ILE A 47 11.55 0.15 9.33
CA ILE A 47 10.63 -0.16 10.43
C ILE A 47 11.36 -0.02 11.77
N LYS A 48 12.53 -0.63 11.93
CA LYS A 48 13.34 -0.56 13.16
C LYS A 48 13.61 0.88 13.57
N ASN A 49 14.01 1.74 12.62
CA ASN A 49 14.33 3.14 12.89
C ASN A 49 13.09 3.95 13.32
N VAL A 50 11.96 3.78 12.64
CA VAL A 50 10.72 4.48 12.99
C VAL A 50 10.20 4.01 14.35
N VAL A 51 10.18 2.70 14.59
CA VAL A 51 9.71 2.13 15.88
C VAL A 51 10.62 2.54 17.02
N LYS A 52 11.96 2.46 16.87
CA LYS A 52 12.92 2.86 17.91
C LYS A 52 12.69 4.31 18.37
N ARG A 53 12.42 5.22 17.44
CA ARG A 53 12.15 6.63 17.74
C ARG A 53 10.81 6.87 18.43
N ASN A 54 9.80 6.04 18.15
CA ASN A 54 8.44 6.22 18.67
C ASN A 54 8.06 5.18 19.74
N LEU A 55 9.02 4.41 20.27
CA LEU A 55 8.75 3.28 21.16
C LEU A 55 7.93 3.66 22.41
N PRO A 56 8.21 4.79 23.10
CA PRO A 56 7.38 5.21 24.22
C PRO A 56 5.92 5.49 23.81
N LEU A 57 5.73 6.21 22.70
CA LEU A 57 4.41 6.54 22.16
C LEU A 57 3.62 5.28 21.74
N ILE A 58 4.29 4.33 21.09
CA ILE A 58 3.67 3.06 20.68
C ILE A 58 3.20 2.27 21.90
N THR A 59 4.05 2.19 22.93
CA THR A 59 3.75 1.44 24.15
C THR A 59 2.57 2.05 24.91
N GLU A 60 2.56 3.37 25.07
CA GLU A 60 1.44 4.10 25.69
C GLU A 60 0.14 3.95 24.90
N TYR A 61 0.23 4.03 23.56
CA TYR A 61 -0.92 3.90 22.67
C TYR A 61 -1.58 2.52 22.74
N GLN A 62 -0.76 1.46 22.74
CA GLN A 62 -1.23 0.10 22.93
C GLN A 62 -1.85 -0.13 24.32
N GLN A 63 -1.31 0.48 25.37
CA GLN A 63 -1.82 0.25 26.74
C GLN A 63 -3.17 0.92 27.02
N ARG A 64 -3.36 2.17 26.60
CA ARG A 64 -4.53 2.95 27.02
C ARG A 64 -5.10 3.89 25.95
N ALA A 65 -4.25 4.48 25.11
CA ALA A 65 -4.69 5.66 24.36
C ALA A 65 -5.46 5.38 23.06
N HIS A 66 -5.43 4.16 22.50
CA HIS A 66 -6.30 3.83 21.35
C HIS A 66 -7.79 3.86 21.71
N LEU A 67 -8.17 3.48 22.94
CA LEU A 67 -9.57 3.53 23.40
C LEU A 67 -10.13 4.95 23.51
N LEU A 68 -9.25 5.96 23.56
CA LEU A 68 -9.63 7.36 23.66
C LEU A 68 -9.93 8.00 22.29
N LEU A 69 -9.69 7.28 21.19
CA LEU A 69 -9.87 7.75 19.82
C LEU A 69 -10.89 6.87 19.07
N PRO A 70 -12.20 7.00 19.33
CA PRO A 70 -13.21 6.09 18.78
C PRO A 70 -13.23 6.01 17.24
N ASN A 71 -12.78 7.07 16.56
CA ASN A 71 -12.68 7.13 15.10
C ASN A 71 -11.32 6.68 14.53
N ASP A 72 -10.37 6.23 15.36
CA ASP A 72 -9.10 5.71 14.85
C ASP A 72 -9.28 4.34 14.19
N ILE A 73 -8.46 4.08 13.17
CA ILE A 73 -8.47 2.82 12.41
C ILE A 73 -8.34 1.58 13.29
N LEU A 74 -7.63 1.66 14.42
CA LEU A 74 -7.48 0.53 15.36
C LEU A 74 -8.83 0.11 15.99
N ASN A 75 -9.78 1.03 16.08
CA ASN A 75 -11.11 0.78 16.65
C ASN A 75 -12.14 0.37 15.58
N SER A 76 -11.77 0.36 14.31
CA SER A 76 -12.68 -0.09 13.26
C SER A 76 -12.98 -1.58 13.41
N VAL A 77 -14.23 -1.95 13.12
CA VAL A 77 -14.68 -3.36 13.12
C VAL A 77 -13.80 -4.19 12.18
N ALA A 78 -13.44 -3.65 11.02
CA ALA A 78 -12.57 -4.30 10.04
C ALA A 78 -11.17 -4.61 10.62
N TYR A 79 -10.58 -3.70 11.38
CA TYR A 79 -9.30 -3.93 12.04
C TYR A 79 -9.41 -5.00 13.14
N GLN A 80 -10.44 -4.91 13.99
CA GLN A 80 -10.64 -5.85 15.09
C GLN A 80 -10.94 -7.28 14.62
N GLN A 81 -11.69 -7.42 13.52
CA GLN A 81 -11.97 -8.73 12.91
C GLN A 81 -10.72 -9.42 12.37
N ILE A 82 -9.79 -8.67 11.77
CA ILE A 82 -8.53 -9.18 11.23
C ILE A 82 -7.52 -9.43 12.36
N HIS A 83 -7.66 -8.75 13.49
CA HIS A 83 -6.71 -8.81 14.61
C HIS A 83 -7.37 -9.14 15.93
N LYS A 84 -7.82 -10.40 16.06
CA LYS A 84 -8.41 -10.95 17.28
C LYS A 84 -7.41 -11.16 18.43
N ASP A 85 -6.13 -11.19 18.12
CA ASP A 85 -5.05 -11.39 19.09
C ASP A 85 -4.74 -10.09 19.86
N SER A 86 -3.97 -10.22 20.94
CA SER A 86 -3.47 -9.09 21.73
C SER A 86 -2.88 -7.95 20.86
N ILE A 87 -3.20 -6.71 21.24
CA ILE A 87 -2.60 -5.49 20.67
C ILE A 87 -1.18 -5.24 21.19
N PHE A 88 -0.83 -5.84 22.33
CA PHE A 88 0.49 -5.66 22.92
C PHE A 88 1.55 -6.26 22.00
N ASN A 89 2.63 -5.51 21.80
CA ASN A 89 3.74 -5.95 20.96
C ASN A 89 3.33 -6.27 19.52
N ARG A 90 2.26 -5.66 19.01
CA ARG A 90 1.84 -5.79 17.61
C ARG A 90 2.14 -4.51 16.85
N LEU A 91 2.68 -4.65 15.65
CA LEU A 91 2.84 -3.54 14.70
C LEU A 91 2.07 -3.88 13.44
N THR A 92 1.15 -3.01 13.05
CA THR A 92 0.32 -3.16 11.88
C THR A 92 0.71 -2.14 10.85
N LEU A 93 1.02 -2.62 9.65
CA LEU A 93 1.42 -1.79 8.53
C LEU A 93 0.24 -1.59 7.58
N THR A 94 0.07 -0.33 7.16
CA THR A 94 -0.70 0.02 5.97
C THR A 94 0.27 0.43 4.88
N ILE A 95 0.09 -0.11 3.68
CA ILE A 95 0.85 0.25 2.48
C ILE A 95 0.03 1.28 1.72
N HIS A 96 0.70 2.29 1.19
CA HIS A 96 0.13 3.29 0.31
C HIS A 96 0.90 3.28 -1.01
N ALA A 97 0.21 3.36 -2.13
CA ALA A 97 0.82 3.52 -3.43
C ALA A 97 0.15 4.67 -4.18
N ASP A 98 0.97 5.49 -4.82
CA ASP A 98 0.51 6.67 -5.56
C ASP A 98 1.34 6.86 -6.84
N GLY A 99 0.67 7.29 -7.90
CA GLY A 99 1.25 7.63 -9.19
C GLY A 99 1.29 9.14 -9.38
N ILE A 100 2.48 9.73 -9.40
CA ILE A 100 2.67 11.17 -9.57
C ILE A 100 3.02 11.47 -11.03
N GLN A 101 2.25 12.35 -11.66
CA GLN A 101 2.63 12.94 -12.95
C GLN A 101 3.51 14.16 -12.69
N LEU A 102 4.75 14.13 -13.16
CA LEU A 102 5.63 15.30 -13.06
C LEU A 102 5.20 16.33 -14.12
N VAL A 103 4.79 17.50 -13.63
CA VAL A 103 4.08 18.59 -14.34
C VAL A 103 4.71 19.00 -15.68
N THR A 104 6.01 18.78 -15.88
CA THR A 104 6.74 19.27 -17.05
C THR A 104 6.86 18.28 -18.21
N THR A 105 6.63 16.98 -18.05
CA THR A 105 6.63 16.03 -19.19
C THR A 105 5.61 14.92 -19.03
N LYS A 106 4.66 14.81 -19.97
CA LYS A 106 3.69 13.68 -20.04
C LYS A 106 4.36 12.30 -20.17
N ARG A 107 5.65 12.27 -20.56
CA ARG A 107 6.41 11.04 -20.80
C ARG A 107 6.91 10.40 -19.51
N LYS A 108 7.16 11.16 -18.44
CA LYS A 108 7.78 10.63 -17.23
C LYS A 108 6.73 10.20 -16.21
N LYS A 109 6.84 8.95 -15.77
CA LYS A 109 5.97 8.30 -14.79
C LYS A 109 6.74 8.15 -13.49
N PHE A 110 6.13 8.59 -12.39
CA PHE A 110 6.70 8.46 -11.07
C PHE A 110 5.71 7.67 -10.20
N TYR A 111 6.18 6.62 -9.54
CA TYR A 111 5.37 5.83 -8.62
C TYR A 111 6.09 5.74 -7.28
N ALA A 112 5.34 5.97 -6.21
CA ALA A 112 5.86 5.88 -4.85
C ALA A 112 5.03 4.87 -4.05
N VAL A 113 5.73 3.92 -3.42
CA VAL A 113 5.14 3.01 -2.44
C VAL A 113 5.67 3.40 -1.07
N THR A 114 4.75 3.76 -0.19
CA THR A 114 5.03 4.17 1.19
C THR A 114 4.24 3.32 2.18
N GLY A 115 4.49 3.50 3.47
CA GLY A 115 3.77 2.80 4.51
C GLY A 115 3.67 3.57 5.80
N THR A 116 2.73 3.14 6.63
CA THR A 116 2.43 3.74 7.92
C THR A 116 2.30 2.64 8.99
N ILE A 117 2.86 2.87 10.17
CA ILE A 117 2.66 2.01 11.35
C ILE A 117 1.45 2.52 12.14
N LEU A 118 0.43 1.69 12.30
CA LEU A 118 -0.83 2.08 12.92
C LEU A 118 -0.72 2.27 14.43
N GLU A 119 0.23 1.64 15.11
CA GLU A 119 0.38 1.78 16.56
C GLU A 119 1.14 3.06 16.95
N ILE A 120 1.51 3.90 15.98
CA ILE A 120 1.86 5.29 16.25
C ILE A 120 0.54 6.09 16.28
N PRO A 121 0.24 6.84 17.36
CA PRO A 121 -1.00 7.59 17.47
C PRO A 121 -1.06 8.78 16.49
N PRO A 122 -2.24 9.16 15.98
CA PRO A 122 -2.43 10.49 15.39
C PRO A 122 -2.13 11.60 16.42
N PRO A 123 -1.61 12.77 16.00
CA PRO A 123 -1.16 13.12 14.64
C PRO A 123 0.26 12.62 14.32
N HIS A 124 0.98 12.02 15.28
CA HIS A 124 2.36 11.59 15.11
C HIS A 124 2.54 10.59 13.94
N ARG A 125 1.52 9.78 13.69
CA ARG A 125 1.43 8.87 12.54
C ARG A 125 1.54 9.57 11.18
N GLU A 126 1.12 10.84 11.10
CA GLU A 126 1.08 11.62 9.86
C GLU A 126 2.34 12.42 9.59
N TYR A 127 3.24 12.53 10.57
CA TYR A 127 4.50 13.22 10.37
C TYR A 127 5.36 12.49 9.34
N ALA A 128 5.89 13.22 8.35
CA ALA A 128 6.70 12.68 7.25
C ALA A 128 7.85 11.80 7.75
N ARG A 129 8.48 12.18 8.87
CA ARG A 129 9.56 11.38 9.49
C ARG A 129 9.11 9.97 9.89
N ASN A 130 7.83 9.78 10.22
CA ASN A 130 7.22 8.52 10.66
C ASN A 130 6.55 7.73 9.51
N LYS A 131 6.52 8.29 8.29
CA LYS A 131 6.16 7.54 7.09
C LYS A 131 7.35 6.68 6.65
N LEU A 132 7.05 5.47 6.22
CA LEU A 132 8.02 4.53 5.65
C LEU A 132 8.03 4.74 4.14
N LEU A 133 9.19 5.01 3.55
CA LEU A 133 9.36 4.94 2.10
C LEU A 133 9.87 3.55 1.75
N PHE A 134 9.17 2.84 0.86
CA PHE A 134 9.55 1.50 0.45
C PHE A 134 10.13 1.47 -0.96
N VAL A 135 9.43 2.05 -1.93
CA VAL A 135 9.81 2.01 -3.35
C VAL A 135 9.60 3.37 -3.97
N LEU A 136 10.56 3.81 -4.77
CA LEU A 136 10.40 4.88 -5.76
C LEU A 136 10.73 4.33 -7.13
N TYR A 137 9.82 4.53 -8.07
CA TYR A 137 10.01 4.17 -9.47
C TYR A 137 9.87 5.42 -10.32
N PHE A 138 10.78 5.57 -11.27
CA PHE A 138 10.78 6.65 -12.23
C PHE A 138 11.19 6.11 -13.60
N SER A 139 10.32 6.26 -14.60
CA SER A 139 10.60 5.81 -15.96
C SER A 139 9.80 6.59 -17.00
N GLU A 140 10.17 6.42 -18.26
CA GLU A 140 9.31 6.84 -19.38
C GLU A 140 8.21 5.82 -19.71
N ASN A 141 8.35 4.60 -19.21
CA ASN A 141 7.39 3.52 -19.42
C ASN A 141 6.49 3.34 -18.19
N GLU A 142 5.31 2.73 -18.39
CA GLU A 142 4.50 2.26 -17.27
C GLU A 142 5.22 1.10 -16.56
N PRO A 143 5.25 1.07 -15.23
CA PRO A 143 5.85 -0.04 -14.49
C PRO A 143 5.02 -1.31 -14.69
N THR A 144 5.69 -2.45 -14.68
CA THR A 144 4.99 -3.71 -14.41
C THR A 144 4.80 -3.86 -12.89
N PRO A 145 3.71 -4.49 -12.42
CA PRO A 145 3.47 -4.69 -10.99
C PRO A 145 4.63 -5.42 -10.30
N SER A 146 5.23 -6.42 -10.97
CA SER A 146 6.38 -7.16 -10.47
C SER A 146 7.60 -6.29 -10.18
N ILE A 147 7.92 -5.33 -11.07
CA ILE A 147 9.04 -4.39 -10.86
C ILE A 147 8.85 -3.57 -9.57
N ILE A 148 7.62 -3.24 -9.21
CA ILE A 148 7.32 -2.43 -8.03
C ILE A 148 7.24 -3.29 -6.75
N TYR A 149 6.64 -4.48 -6.83
CA TYR A 149 6.17 -5.19 -5.64
C TYR A 149 6.92 -6.47 -5.31
N ASP A 150 7.68 -7.10 -6.21
CA ASP A 150 8.23 -8.44 -5.95
C ASP A 150 9.25 -8.44 -4.79
N ASN A 151 10.24 -7.54 -4.83
CA ASN A 151 11.25 -7.42 -3.78
C ASN A 151 10.64 -6.87 -2.48
N LEU A 152 9.72 -5.90 -2.58
CA LEU A 152 8.92 -5.42 -1.44
C LEU A 152 8.25 -6.60 -0.72
N CYS A 153 7.50 -7.41 -1.46
CA CYS A 153 6.78 -8.55 -0.91
C CYS A 153 7.73 -9.61 -0.37
N GLN A 154 8.88 -9.85 -1.01
CA GLN A 154 9.88 -10.79 -0.50
C GLN A 154 10.42 -10.37 0.87
N GLN A 155 10.82 -9.11 1.02
CA GLN A 155 11.29 -8.56 2.29
C GLN A 155 10.18 -8.61 3.36
N MET A 156 8.95 -8.25 3.01
CA MET A 156 7.81 -8.29 3.92
C MET A 156 7.47 -9.72 4.37
N ARG A 157 7.44 -10.70 3.46
CA ARG A 157 7.20 -12.12 3.80
C ARG A 157 8.22 -12.64 4.79
N LYS A 158 9.50 -12.27 4.63
CA LYS A 158 10.54 -12.65 5.58
C LYS A 158 10.21 -12.16 6.99
N ILE A 159 9.80 -10.90 7.12
CA ILE A 159 9.42 -10.29 8.39
C ILE A 159 8.19 -10.97 9.01
N ILE A 160 7.17 -11.30 8.20
CA ILE A 160 5.96 -11.98 8.66
C ILE A 160 6.29 -13.40 9.15
N ASN A 161 7.08 -14.15 8.39
CA ASN A 161 7.41 -15.55 8.67
C ASN A 161 8.28 -15.73 9.92
N GLU A 162 9.10 -14.74 10.27
CA GLU A 162 9.91 -14.74 11.49
C GLU A 162 9.05 -14.67 12.77
N LYS A 163 7.72 -14.47 12.65
CA LYS A 163 6.69 -14.32 13.71
C LYS A 163 6.90 -13.14 14.66
N PHE A 164 8.15 -12.72 14.89
CA PHE A 164 8.54 -11.57 15.68
C PHE A 164 9.80 -10.90 15.14
N THR A 165 9.81 -9.57 15.10
CA THR A 165 11.02 -8.78 14.90
C THR A 165 11.47 -8.18 16.23
N VAL A 166 12.75 -8.34 16.56
CA VAL A 166 13.34 -7.68 17.73
C VAL A 166 13.69 -6.24 17.36
N ILE A 167 13.07 -5.28 18.05
CA ILE A 167 13.28 -3.85 17.87
C ILE A 167 13.52 -3.23 19.24
N SER A 168 14.69 -2.63 19.43
CA SER A 168 15.08 -2.01 20.71
C SER A 168 14.95 -2.95 21.93
N GLY A 169 15.24 -4.26 21.74
CA GLY A 169 15.14 -5.28 22.79
C GLY A 169 13.72 -5.85 22.99
N GLN A 170 12.69 -5.28 22.36
CA GLN A 170 11.31 -5.75 22.45
C GLN A 170 10.94 -6.56 21.19
N LYS A 171 10.20 -7.65 21.37
CA LYS A 171 9.71 -8.48 20.26
C LYS A 171 8.38 -7.95 19.77
N PHE A 172 8.25 -7.68 18.48
CA PHE A 172 7.00 -7.23 17.86
C PHE A 172 6.50 -8.21 16.81
N ASN A 173 5.22 -8.56 16.85
CA ASN A 173 4.54 -9.27 15.77
C ASN A 173 4.11 -8.26 14.70
N ILE A 174 4.60 -8.44 13.47
CA ILE A 174 4.30 -7.52 12.36
C ILE A 174 3.15 -8.09 11.52
N LYS A 175 2.10 -7.29 11.33
CA LYS A 175 0.92 -7.60 10.52
C LYS A 175 0.71 -6.55 9.44
N PHE A 176 -0.08 -6.89 8.43
CA PHE A 176 -0.48 -6.00 7.36
C PHE A 176 -2.00 -5.89 7.34
N GLN A 177 -2.50 -4.66 7.20
CA GLN A 177 -3.94 -4.41 7.24
C GLN A 177 -4.47 -3.94 5.88
N LEU A 178 -3.99 -2.81 5.36
CA LEU A 178 -4.56 -2.20 4.15
C LEU A 178 -3.49 -1.92 3.10
N PHE A 179 -3.95 -1.90 1.85
CA PHE A 179 -3.27 -1.33 0.71
C PHE A 179 -4.14 -0.20 0.15
N LYS A 180 -3.70 1.05 0.31
CA LYS A 180 -4.40 2.24 -0.17
C LYS A 180 -3.75 2.74 -1.46
N ALA A 181 -4.54 2.92 -2.50
CA ALA A 181 -4.09 3.56 -3.73
C ALA A 181 -5.27 4.23 -4.44
N ASP A 182 -4.97 5.23 -5.27
CA ASP A 182 -5.92 5.82 -6.22
C ASP A 182 -6.37 4.75 -7.24
N LEU A 183 -7.44 5.01 -8.01
CA LEU A 183 -7.98 4.01 -8.93
C LEU A 183 -6.97 3.50 -9.98
N PRO A 184 -6.19 4.37 -10.66
CA PRO A 184 -5.13 3.93 -11.56
C PRO A 184 -4.06 3.06 -10.88
N CYS A 185 -3.43 3.52 -9.80
CA CYS A 185 -2.37 2.77 -9.13
C CYS A 185 -2.90 1.50 -8.47
N ARG A 186 -4.14 1.52 -7.95
CA ARG A 186 -4.84 0.31 -7.49
C ARG A 186 -4.94 -0.71 -8.60
N SER A 187 -5.47 -0.32 -9.78
CA SER A 187 -5.67 -1.24 -10.90
C SER A 187 -4.37 -1.90 -11.35
N LEU A 188 -3.28 -1.12 -11.42
CA LEU A 188 -1.93 -1.62 -11.64
C LEU A 188 -1.53 -2.63 -10.55
N SER A 189 -1.66 -2.24 -9.29
CA SER A 189 -1.21 -3.02 -8.12
C SER A 189 -1.91 -4.38 -8.01
N ILE A 190 -3.21 -4.44 -8.33
CA ILE A 190 -3.98 -5.69 -8.30
C ILE A 190 -4.10 -6.39 -9.66
N CYS A 191 -3.35 -5.94 -10.68
CA CYS A 191 -3.37 -6.50 -12.03
C CYS A 191 -4.78 -6.55 -12.66
N THR A 192 -5.52 -5.45 -12.61
CA THR A 192 -6.87 -5.32 -13.19
C THR A 192 -6.95 -4.20 -14.22
N LYS A 193 -8.00 -4.21 -15.02
CA LYS A 193 -8.37 -3.10 -15.91
C LYS A 193 -8.55 -1.82 -15.08
N GLN A 194 -8.14 -0.69 -15.66
CA GLN A 194 -8.38 0.63 -15.09
C GLN A 194 -9.88 0.93 -14.93
N HIS A 195 -10.21 1.98 -14.19
CA HIS A 195 -11.57 2.40 -13.86
C HIS A 195 -12.49 2.63 -15.07
N ASN A 196 -11.92 2.83 -16.26
CA ASN A 196 -12.62 2.98 -17.54
C ASN A 196 -12.62 1.71 -18.40
N GLY A 197 -12.28 0.55 -17.84
CA GLY A 197 -12.33 -0.75 -18.51
C GLY A 197 -13.63 -1.49 -18.26
N TYR A 198 -13.84 -2.62 -18.92
CA TYR A 198 -14.92 -3.54 -18.56
C TYR A 198 -14.57 -4.31 -17.29
N TYR A 199 -15.58 -4.70 -16.50
CA TYR A 199 -15.39 -5.47 -15.26
C TYR A 199 -14.30 -4.88 -14.33
N CYS A 200 -14.13 -3.55 -14.31
CA CYS A 200 -13.07 -2.88 -13.55
C CYS A 200 -13.34 -2.80 -12.04
N CYS A 201 -14.60 -2.93 -11.61
CA CYS A 201 -14.95 -2.88 -10.21
C CYS A 201 -14.36 -4.09 -9.46
N SER A 202 -13.65 -3.85 -8.36
CA SER A 202 -13.15 -4.92 -7.49
C SER A 202 -14.22 -5.59 -6.64
N ASN A 203 -15.39 -4.96 -6.51
CA ASN A 203 -16.45 -5.40 -5.60
C ASN A 203 -17.66 -6.01 -6.32
N CYS A 204 -17.83 -5.79 -7.63
CA CYS A 204 -18.93 -6.37 -8.40
C CYS A 204 -18.46 -6.86 -9.78
N LEU A 205 -19.27 -7.73 -10.38
CA LEU A 205 -19.07 -8.30 -11.72
C LEU A 205 -19.86 -7.55 -12.79
N GLN A 206 -20.17 -6.27 -12.57
CA GLN A 206 -20.85 -5.47 -13.59
C GLN A 206 -19.96 -5.28 -14.82
N ARG A 207 -20.49 -5.61 -16.00
CA ARG A 207 -19.82 -5.32 -17.27
C ARG A 207 -20.17 -3.92 -17.73
N GLY A 208 -19.16 -3.07 -17.93
CA GLY A 208 -19.36 -1.79 -18.60
C GLY A 208 -19.67 -1.96 -20.10
N LYS A 209 -20.33 -0.96 -20.68
CA LYS A 209 -20.66 -0.90 -22.10
C LYS A 209 -19.80 0.17 -22.77
N THR A 210 -19.31 -0.10 -23.97
CA THR A 210 -18.56 0.91 -24.73
C THR A 210 -19.54 1.81 -25.47
N VAL A 211 -19.54 3.11 -25.16
CA VAL A 211 -20.34 4.14 -25.84
C VAL A 211 -19.41 5.27 -26.21
N GLY A 212 -19.33 5.60 -27.51
CA GLY A 212 -18.44 6.66 -28.00
C GLY A 212 -16.94 6.43 -27.74
N GLY A 213 -16.51 5.18 -27.59
CA GLY A 213 -15.12 4.82 -27.26
C GLY A 213 -14.79 4.85 -25.76
N THR A 214 -15.74 5.20 -24.90
CA THR A 214 -15.59 5.19 -23.44
C THR A 214 -16.39 4.04 -22.82
N CYS A 215 -15.83 3.37 -21.82
CA CYS A 215 -16.59 2.40 -21.04
C CYS A 215 -17.49 3.15 -20.05
N VAL A 216 -18.79 2.94 -20.14
CA VAL A 216 -19.79 3.52 -19.26
C VAL A 216 -20.50 2.43 -18.46
N TYR A 217 -20.81 2.78 -17.21
CA TYR A 217 -21.52 1.94 -16.27
C TYR A 217 -22.88 2.55 -16.00
N TYR A 218 -23.93 1.86 -16.45
CA TYR A 218 -25.31 2.31 -16.22
C TYR A 218 -25.76 1.86 -14.84
N SER A 219 -26.48 2.72 -14.13
CA SER A 219 -27.28 2.28 -12.99
C SER A 219 -28.28 1.25 -13.49
N SER A 220 -28.31 0.10 -12.82
CA SER A 220 -29.32 -0.94 -13.06
C SER A 220 -30.11 -1.07 -11.78
N ASP A 221 -31.43 -1.27 -11.90
CA ASP A 221 -32.27 -1.68 -10.78
C ASP A 221 -31.94 -3.12 -10.33
N GLU A 222 -31.26 -3.89 -11.19
CA GLU A 222 -30.76 -5.22 -10.86
C GLU A 222 -29.45 -5.16 -10.07
N ILE A 223 -29.46 -5.79 -8.90
CA ILE A 223 -28.27 -5.97 -8.06
C ILE A 223 -27.23 -6.78 -8.84
N GLN A 224 -26.10 -6.14 -9.13
CA GLN A 224 -25.00 -6.77 -9.83
C GLN A 224 -24.33 -7.81 -8.93
N PRO A 225 -23.90 -8.98 -9.47
CA PRO A 225 -23.25 -9.99 -8.66
C PRO A 225 -22.01 -9.43 -7.96
N ALA A 226 -21.88 -9.68 -6.66
CA ALA A 226 -20.69 -9.31 -5.91
C ALA A 226 -19.48 -10.09 -6.44
N ARG A 227 -18.32 -9.42 -6.54
CA ARG A 227 -17.04 -10.06 -6.83
C ARG A 227 -16.40 -10.44 -5.50
N SER A 228 -16.22 -11.74 -5.27
CA SER A 228 -15.49 -12.28 -4.13
C SER A 228 -13.98 -12.33 -4.40
N HIS A 229 -13.21 -12.58 -3.34
CA HIS A 229 -11.77 -12.79 -3.48
C HIS A 229 -11.45 -14.03 -4.31
N ARG A 230 -12.27 -15.07 -4.16
CA ARG A 230 -12.15 -16.30 -4.95
C ARG A 230 -12.35 -16.02 -6.43
N ASP A 231 -13.37 -15.25 -6.81
CA ASP A 231 -13.61 -14.90 -8.21
C ASP A 231 -12.40 -14.16 -8.82
N TYR A 232 -11.75 -13.29 -8.04
CA TYR A 232 -10.51 -12.64 -8.46
C TYR A 232 -9.36 -13.65 -8.68
N ILE A 233 -9.14 -14.59 -7.76
CA ILE A 233 -8.08 -15.60 -7.86
C ILE A 233 -8.32 -16.54 -9.05
N ASP A 234 -9.57 -16.96 -9.27
CA ASP A 234 -9.95 -17.84 -10.36
C ASP A 234 -9.72 -17.12 -11.70
N ALA A 235 -10.19 -15.87 -11.83
CA ALA A 235 -9.96 -15.04 -13.02
C ALA A 235 -8.46 -14.76 -13.27
N ALA A 236 -7.68 -14.45 -12.23
CA ALA A 236 -6.24 -14.25 -12.34
C ALA A 236 -5.52 -15.50 -12.83
N THR A 237 -5.89 -16.67 -12.29
CA THR A 237 -5.31 -17.96 -12.67
C THR A 237 -5.66 -18.36 -14.10
N GLU A 238 -6.89 -18.07 -14.53
CA GLU A 238 -7.31 -18.28 -15.91
C GLU A 238 -6.58 -17.33 -16.87
N ALA A 239 -6.47 -16.04 -16.53
CA ALA A 239 -5.76 -15.06 -17.34
C ALA A 239 -4.28 -15.42 -17.56
N GLU A 240 -3.60 -15.97 -16.55
CA GLU A 240 -2.21 -16.43 -16.67
C GLU A 240 -2.04 -17.65 -17.59
N ARG A 241 -3.05 -18.52 -17.68
CA ARG A 241 -3.03 -19.69 -18.57
C ARG A 241 -3.28 -19.29 -20.03
N ASN A 242 -3.95 -18.17 -20.25
CA ASN A 242 -4.28 -17.69 -21.58
C ASN A 242 -3.04 -17.04 -22.24
N GLN A 243 -2.45 -17.75 -23.20
CA GLN A 243 -1.26 -17.28 -23.95
C GLN A 243 -1.47 -15.93 -24.66
N ASN A 244 -2.72 -15.53 -24.92
CA ASN A 244 -3.08 -14.29 -25.60
C ASN A 244 -3.16 -13.05 -24.69
N GLN A 245 -2.83 -13.15 -23.39
CA GLN A 245 -2.88 -12.05 -22.41
C GLN A 245 -4.24 -11.31 -22.34
N ILE A 246 -5.33 -12.03 -22.61
CA ILE A 246 -6.68 -11.47 -22.51
C ILE A 246 -7.07 -11.47 -21.04
N SER A 247 -7.52 -10.31 -20.53
CA SER A 247 -8.04 -10.23 -19.18
C SER A 247 -9.34 -11.02 -19.03
N VAL A 248 -9.46 -11.81 -17.98
CA VAL A 248 -10.65 -12.57 -17.61
C VAL A 248 -11.41 -11.76 -16.55
N PHE A 249 -12.67 -11.41 -16.82
CA PHE A 249 -13.45 -10.49 -15.96
C PHE A 249 -12.67 -9.23 -15.54
N GLY A 250 -11.86 -8.68 -16.45
CA GLY A 250 -11.07 -7.48 -16.17
C GLY A 250 -9.83 -7.71 -15.31
N VAL A 251 -9.44 -8.95 -15.02
CA VAL A 251 -8.20 -9.34 -14.32
C VAL A 251 -7.16 -9.81 -15.33
N HIS A 252 -5.95 -9.28 -15.28
CA HIS A 252 -4.85 -9.58 -16.20
C HIS A 252 -3.95 -10.73 -15.74
N GLY A 253 -3.94 -11.03 -14.44
CA GLY A 253 -3.09 -12.06 -13.85
C GLY A 253 -2.99 -11.89 -12.35
N LYS A 254 -2.13 -12.66 -11.69
CA LYS A 254 -1.96 -12.54 -10.24
C LYS A 254 -1.18 -11.29 -9.88
N SER A 255 -1.67 -10.59 -8.88
CA SER A 255 -0.90 -9.53 -8.24
C SER A 255 0.24 -10.11 -7.38
N PRO A 256 1.46 -9.56 -7.44
CA PRO A 256 2.52 -9.88 -6.48
C PRO A 256 2.08 -9.72 -5.01
N LEU A 257 1.18 -8.77 -4.75
CA LEU A 257 0.68 -8.45 -3.40
C LEU A 257 -0.16 -9.58 -2.80
N LEU A 258 -0.68 -10.53 -3.61
CA LEU A 258 -1.34 -11.74 -3.09
C LEU A 258 -0.43 -12.55 -2.19
N SER A 259 0.88 -12.48 -2.41
CA SER A 259 1.88 -13.18 -1.59
C SER A 259 1.97 -12.66 -0.15
N LEU A 260 1.33 -11.52 0.16
CA LEU A 260 1.19 -10.96 1.50
C LEU A 260 -0.16 -11.30 2.15
N PHE A 261 -0.90 -12.27 1.59
CA PHE A 261 -2.21 -12.71 2.06
C PHE A 261 -3.29 -11.63 1.99
N PHE A 262 -3.13 -10.65 1.10
CA PHE A 262 -4.16 -9.64 0.90
C PHE A 262 -5.37 -10.20 0.16
N ASN A 263 -6.53 -10.04 0.79
CA ASN A 263 -7.83 -10.21 0.19
C ASN A 263 -8.23 -8.92 -0.52
N VAL A 264 -8.49 -9.01 -1.83
CA VAL A 264 -8.78 -7.83 -2.68
C VAL A 264 -9.97 -7.02 -2.18
N GLN A 265 -11.03 -7.67 -1.69
CA GLN A 265 -12.27 -7.02 -1.26
C GLN A 265 -12.14 -6.40 0.14
N VAL A 266 -11.28 -6.97 0.98
CA VAL A 266 -11.16 -6.55 2.39
C VAL A 266 -10.00 -5.56 2.58
N ASN A 267 -8.85 -5.83 1.97
CA ASN A 267 -7.62 -5.10 2.25
C ASN A 267 -7.37 -3.92 1.30
N TYR A 268 -8.14 -3.78 0.22
CA TYR A 268 -8.04 -2.66 -0.70
C TYR A 268 -9.30 -1.80 -0.61
N PRO A 269 -9.35 -0.83 0.32
CA PRO A 269 -10.46 0.12 0.36
C PRO A 269 -10.41 1.04 -0.86
N PHE A 270 -11.56 1.52 -1.31
CA PHE A 270 -11.59 2.62 -2.27
C PHE A 270 -11.07 3.90 -1.60
N ASP A 271 -10.24 4.66 -2.31
CA ASP A 271 -9.78 5.95 -1.81
C ASP A 271 -10.86 7.00 -2.04
N TYR A 272 -11.57 7.37 -0.97
CA TYR A 272 -12.69 8.32 -1.03
C TYR A 272 -12.31 9.66 -1.69
N MET A 273 -11.04 10.08 -1.56
CA MET A 273 -10.55 11.34 -2.14
C MET A 273 -10.42 11.30 -3.65
N HIS A 274 -10.36 10.10 -4.24
CA HIS A 274 -10.11 9.85 -5.66
C HIS A 274 -11.23 9.00 -6.27
N LEU A 275 -12.46 9.14 -5.76
CA LEU A 275 -13.67 8.50 -6.27
C LEU A 275 -14.42 9.33 -7.32
N CYS A 276 -13.93 10.53 -7.64
CA CYS A 276 -14.53 11.48 -8.58
C CYS A 276 -13.92 11.40 -9.98
#